data_AF-A0A7V3I829-F1
#
_entry.id   AF-A0A7V3I829-F1
#
_cell.length_a   1.000
_cell.length_b   1.000
_cell.length_c   1.000
_cell.angle_alpha   90.00
_cell.angle_beta   90.00
_cell.angle_gamma   90.00
#
_symmetry.space_group_name_H-M   'P 1'
#
loop_
_entity.id
_entity.type
_entity.pdbx_description
1 polymer ?
#
loop_
_entity_poly.entity_id
_entity_poly.type
_entity_poly.pdbx_seq_one_letter_code
_entity_poly.pdbx_strand_id
1 'polypeptide(L)'
;MPDAVDLDILRQMLPTTPYGKGVREIRQPVEFNDKAFEGMLARDPNDHDVWGIAYNGKARPERQRFTIAHELGHFILHRSQQQKFNCDKQSIHTGIDGLRAIERAADDFASNLLMPGDLLRNWISSQRIDLHVLSAIAKRFQVSFEALCIRFIKFTTQRAILVYWDNGFVKYEWRSSSAIKTRARIRRNADPQEPLPGTLAADAGVDQEWDGTEMSAAIWCPEEAPHMKLREFKHSYGARDRVLTLLLIESAEPRAWDRSWQDGDSFDSYDQFVSNGQLP
;
A
#
# COMPACT_ATOMS: atom_id res chain seq x y z
N MET A 1 8.14 22.33 -4.48
CA MET A 1 8.48 21.26 -5.44
C MET A 1 7.96 19.96 -4.84
N PRO A 2 7.25 19.10 -5.59
CA PRO A 2 6.91 17.77 -5.10
C PRO A 2 8.19 16.97 -4.81
N ASP A 3 8.21 16.22 -3.72
CA ASP A 3 9.32 15.30 -3.37
C ASP A 3 9.19 13.96 -4.13
N ALA A 4 8.22 13.87 -5.05
CA ALA A 4 7.99 12.72 -5.89
C ALA A 4 9.17 12.49 -6.84
N VAL A 5 9.63 11.24 -6.92
CA VAL A 5 10.69 10.82 -7.84
C VAL A 5 10.28 11.07 -9.30
N ASP A 6 11.13 11.70 -10.09
CA ASP A 6 10.88 11.79 -11.52
C ASP A 6 11.21 10.44 -12.19
N LEU A 7 10.16 9.68 -12.52
CA LEU A 7 10.30 8.36 -13.15
C LEU A 7 10.87 8.45 -14.56
N ASP A 8 10.68 9.58 -15.25
CA ASP A 8 11.21 9.75 -16.60
C ASP A 8 12.71 10.02 -16.57
N ILE A 9 13.17 10.88 -15.66
CA ILE A 9 14.60 11.06 -15.41
C ILE A 9 15.25 9.74 -14.99
N LEU A 10 14.64 9.00 -14.06
CA LEU A 10 15.15 7.71 -13.63
C LEU A 10 15.25 6.72 -14.79
N ARG A 11 14.19 6.60 -15.61
CA ARG A 11 14.17 5.75 -16.82
C ARG A 11 15.30 6.12 -17.78
N GLN A 12 15.48 7.40 -18.08
CA GLN A 12 16.52 7.88 -19.00
C GLN A 12 17.94 7.61 -18.48
N MET A 13 18.15 7.71 -17.17
CA MET A 13 19.45 7.49 -16.54
C MET A 13 19.81 6.01 -16.37
N LEU A 14 18.84 5.11 -16.22
CA LEU A 14 19.08 3.68 -15.95
C LEU A 14 20.12 3.01 -16.86
N PRO A 15 20.08 3.18 -18.21
CA PRO A 15 21.11 2.66 -19.13
C PRO A 15 22.56 3.02 -18.76
N THR A 16 22.78 4.16 -18.12
CA THR A 16 24.12 4.65 -17.72
C THR A 16 24.61 4.05 -16.38
N THR A 17 23.75 3.31 -15.68
CA THR A 17 24.04 2.71 -14.38
C THR A 17 24.37 1.22 -14.51
N PRO A 18 24.95 0.58 -13.48
CA PRO A 18 25.09 -0.87 -13.45
C PRO A 18 23.77 -1.64 -13.64
N TYR A 19 22.64 -1.04 -13.25
CA TYR A 19 21.30 -1.64 -13.41
C TYR A 19 20.80 -1.62 -14.85
N GLY A 20 21.40 -0.83 -15.74
CA GLY A 20 21.07 -0.78 -17.17
C GLY A 20 22.09 -1.48 -18.07
N LYS A 21 23.03 -2.27 -17.51
CA LYS A 21 24.08 -2.92 -18.30
C LYS A 21 23.49 -3.71 -19.48
N GLY A 22 24.02 -3.45 -20.68
CA GLY A 22 23.59 -4.09 -21.93
C GLY A 22 22.28 -3.54 -22.48
N VAL A 23 21.81 -2.39 -21.99
CA VAL A 23 20.63 -1.70 -22.50
C VAL A 23 21.07 -0.31 -22.95
N ARG A 24 20.72 0.02 -24.19
CA ARG A 24 20.97 1.33 -24.79
C ARG A 24 19.85 2.31 -24.44
N GLU A 25 18.61 1.82 -24.40
CA GLU A 25 17.45 2.67 -24.19
C GLU A 25 16.29 1.91 -23.53
N ILE A 26 15.59 2.57 -22.61
CA ILE A 26 14.23 2.20 -22.22
C ILE A 26 13.33 3.29 -22.80
N ARG A 27 12.48 2.99 -23.79
CA ARG A 27 11.63 3.97 -24.49
C ARG A 27 10.67 4.66 -23.52
N GLN A 28 10.18 5.84 -23.91
CA GLN A 28 9.13 6.53 -23.18
C GLN A 28 7.91 5.59 -22.96
N PRO A 29 7.33 5.53 -21.75
CA PRO A 29 6.16 4.69 -21.50
C PRO A 29 5.01 5.06 -22.42
N VAL A 30 4.36 4.05 -23.00
CA VAL A 30 3.22 4.23 -23.91
C VAL A 30 1.92 3.88 -23.21
N GLU A 31 0.89 4.69 -23.45
CA GLU A 31 -0.45 4.37 -22.98
C GLU A 31 -1.10 3.29 -23.84
N PHE A 32 -1.80 2.37 -23.19
CA PHE A 32 -2.62 1.36 -23.86
C PHE A 32 -3.99 1.26 -23.18
N ASN A 33 -5.04 1.59 -23.93
CA ASN A 33 -6.37 1.85 -23.38
C ASN A 33 -7.30 0.63 -23.39
N ASP A 34 -6.89 -0.45 -22.75
CA ASP A 34 -7.69 -1.69 -22.61
C ASP A 34 -8.18 -1.88 -21.15
N LYS A 35 -9.36 -2.49 -20.97
CA LYS A 35 -9.95 -2.69 -19.63
C LYS A 35 -9.30 -3.84 -18.85
N ALA A 36 -8.75 -4.83 -19.54
CA ALA A 36 -8.10 -5.99 -18.95
C ALA A 36 -6.60 -5.78 -18.73
N PHE A 37 -6.01 -4.80 -19.43
CA PHE A 37 -4.60 -4.44 -19.33
C PHE A 37 -4.32 -3.55 -18.12
N GLU A 38 -3.23 -3.82 -17.39
CA GLU A 38 -2.73 -2.94 -16.33
C GLU A 38 -1.35 -2.38 -16.70
N GLY A 39 -0.38 -3.26 -16.98
CA GLY A 39 1.00 -2.89 -17.32
C GLY A 39 1.74 -3.98 -18.09
N MET A 40 2.83 -3.58 -18.76
CA MET A 40 3.74 -4.51 -19.42
C MET A 40 5.14 -3.89 -19.56
N LEU A 41 6.16 -4.70 -19.28
CA LEU A 41 7.54 -4.48 -19.68
C LEU A 41 7.90 -5.45 -20.80
N ALA A 42 8.47 -4.97 -21.90
CA ALA A 42 8.92 -5.83 -22.99
C ALA A 42 10.25 -5.35 -23.59
N ARG A 43 11.09 -6.29 -23.97
CA ARG A 43 12.27 -6.03 -24.81
C ARG A 43 11.83 -5.91 -26.27
N ASP A 44 12.46 -5.01 -27.02
CA ASP A 44 12.17 -4.86 -28.44
C ASP A 44 12.59 -6.16 -29.19
N PRO A 45 11.71 -6.70 -30.04
CA PRO A 45 11.98 -7.95 -30.76
C PRO A 45 13.06 -7.80 -31.84
N ASN A 46 13.28 -6.59 -32.36
CA ASN A 46 14.26 -6.30 -33.41
C ASN A 46 15.54 -5.66 -32.84
N ASP A 47 15.49 -5.11 -31.62
CA ASP A 47 16.64 -4.49 -30.97
C ASP A 47 16.74 -4.88 -29.49
N HIS A 48 17.57 -5.88 -29.22
CA HIS A 48 17.75 -6.40 -27.88
C HIS A 48 18.39 -5.40 -26.91
N ASP A 49 18.93 -4.26 -27.35
CA ASP A 49 19.42 -3.26 -26.40
C ASP A 49 18.32 -2.25 -26.02
N VAL A 50 17.08 -2.45 -26.47
CA VAL A 50 15.95 -1.56 -26.26
C VAL A 50 14.82 -2.25 -25.50
N TRP A 51 14.25 -1.53 -24.53
CA TRP A 51 13.08 -1.95 -23.76
C TRP A 51 11.94 -0.92 -23.88
N GLY A 52 10.71 -1.37 -23.64
CA GLY A 52 9.52 -0.52 -23.63
C GLY A 52 8.61 -0.87 -22.46
N ILE A 53 7.92 0.14 -21.96
CA ILE A 53 6.92 0.05 -20.90
C ILE A 53 5.57 0.48 -21.49
N ALA A 54 4.52 -0.29 -21.22
CA ALA A 54 3.15 0.10 -21.51
C ALA A 54 2.32 0.13 -20.21
N TYR A 55 1.37 1.05 -20.11
CA TYR A 55 0.49 1.18 -18.95
C TYR A 55 -0.95 1.53 -19.37
N ASN A 56 -1.93 1.24 -18.50
CA ASN A 56 -3.32 1.57 -18.79
C ASN A 56 -3.61 3.06 -18.69
N GLY A 57 -3.81 3.75 -19.83
CA GLY A 57 -4.10 5.19 -19.88
C GLY A 57 -5.44 5.60 -19.26
N LYS A 58 -6.37 4.65 -19.05
CA LYS A 58 -7.65 4.91 -18.35
C LYS A 58 -7.53 4.85 -16.82
N ALA A 59 -6.39 4.37 -16.30
CA ALA A 59 -6.14 4.35 -14.87
C ALA A 59 -5.94 5.78 -14.33
N ARG A 60 -6.12 5.95 -13.01
CA ARG A 60 -5.87 7.23 -12.34
C ARG A 60 -4.38 7.59 -12.43
N PRO A 61 -3.97 8.87 -12.42
CA PRO A 61 -2.57 9.26 -12.52
C PRO A 61 -1.65 8.55 -11.51
N GLU A 62 -2.10 8.38 -10.26
CA GLU A 62 -1.32 7.70 -9.22
C GLU A 62 -1.12 6.22 -9.54
N ARG A 63 -2.13 5.57 -10.13
CA ARG A 63 -2.07 4.17 -10.55
C ARG A 63 -1.17 4.00 -11.77
N GLN A 64 -1.28 4.90 -12.76
CA GLN A 64 -0.37 4.90 -13.93
C GLN A 64 1.09 5.02 -13.48
N ARG A 65 1.36 5.94 -12.55
CA ARG A 65 2.68 6.17 -11.97
C ARG A 65 3.19 4.96 -11.20
N PHE A 66 2.32 4.30 -10.42
CA PHE A 66 2.65 3.05 -9.76
C PHE A 66 3.00 1.95 -10.76
N THR A 67 2.18 1.75 -11.80
CA THR A 67 2.45 0.78 -12.87
C THR A 67 3.81 1.03 -13.52
N ILE A 68 4.14 2.26 -13.89
CA ILE A 68 5.45 2.57 -14.50
C ILE A 68 6.59 2.23 -13.53
N ALA A 69 6.46 2.57 -12.25
CA ALA A 69 7.47 2.22 -11.23
C ALA A 69 7.60 0.70 -11.03
N HIS A 70 6.49 -0.03 -11.12
CA HIS A 70 6.44 -1.50 -11.05
C HIS A 70 7.15 -2.14 -12.24
N GLU A 71 6.88 -1.69 -13.48
CA GLU A 71 7.59 -2.18 -14.66
C GLU A 71 9.09 -1.85 -14.63
N LEU A 72 9.47 -0.71 -14.06
CA LEU A 72 10.88 -0.39 -13.79
C LEU A 72 11.49 -1.34 -12.75
N GLY A 73 10.72 -1.80 -11.77
CA GLY A 73 11.08 -2.87 -10.84
C GLY A 73 11.40 -4.17 -11.56
N HIS A 74 10.51 -4.63 -12.46
CA HIS A 74 10.80 -5.78 -13.32
C HIS A 74 12.07 -5.59 -14.15
N PHE A 75 12.27 -4.40 -14.71
CA PHE A 75 13.47 -4.13 -15.50
C PHE A 75 14.74 -4.27 -14.67
N ILE A 76 14.77 -3.67 -13.47
CA ILE A 76 15.96 -3.65 -12.62
C ILE A 76 16.23 -5.04 -12.04
N LEU A 77 15.20 -5.71 -11.53
CA LEU A 77 15.33 -6.93 -10.73
C LEU A 77 15.25 -8.22 -11.56
N HIS A 78 14.52 -8.20 -12.68
CA HIS A 78 14.03 -9.42 -13.32
C HIS A 78 14.29 -9.51 -14.83
N ARG A 79 14.76 -8.45 -15.51
CA ARG A 79 14.95 -8.44 -16.98
C ARG A 79 15.86 -9.54 -17.56
N SER A 80 16.75 -10.11 -16.74
CA SER A 80 17.62 -11.22 -17.17
C SER A 80 16.87 -12.56 -17.23
N GLN A 81 15.73 -12.66 -16.57
CA GLN A 81 14.94 -13.89 -16.44
C GLN A 81 13.93 -14.04 -17.57
N GLN A 82 13.32 -12.94 -18.01
CA GLN A 82 12.29 -12.94 -19.06
C GLN A 82 12.46 -11.72 -19.96
N GLN A 83 12.12 -11.88 -21.24
CA GLN A 83 12.17 -10.80 -22.23
C GLN A 83 10.89 -9.95 -22.25
N LYS A 84 9.86 -10.39 -21.52
CA LYS A 84 8.54 -9.78 -21.46
C LYS A 84 7.83 -10.16 -20.16
N PHE A 85 7.19 -9.19 -19.53
CA PHE A 85 6.33 -9.34 -18.35
C PHE A 85 4.95 -8.76 -18.69
N ASN A 86 3.90 -9.58 -18.55
CA ASN A 86 2.51 -9.12 -18.69
C ASN A 86 1.90 -9.08 -17.29
N CYS A 87 1.71 -7.89 -16.77
CA CYS A 87 1.16 -7.69 -15.44
C CYS A 87 -0.36 -7.60 -15.58
N ASP A 88 -1.01 -8.77 -15.66
CA ASP A 88 -2.46 -8.90 -15.78
C ASP A 88 -3.07 -9.25 -14.41
N LYS A 89 -4.32 -8.85 -14.18
CA LYS A 89 -5.06 -9.20 -12.94
C LYS A 89 -5.20 -10.71 -12.67
N GLN A 90 -5.00 -11.56 -13.69
CA GLN A 90 -5.23 -13.01 -13.61
C GLN A 90 -3.94 -13.85 -13.53
N SER A 91 -2.76 -13.30 -13.84
CA SER A 91 -1.51 -14.08 -13.88
C SER A 91 -1.08 -14.58 -12.49
N ILE A 92 -1.46 -13.86 -11.43
CA ILE A 92 -1.21 -14.19 -10.01
C ILE A 92 -1.96 -15.47 -9.56
N HIS A 93 -3.02 -15.85 -10.27
CA HIS A 93 -3.87 -16.99 -9.92
C HIS A 93 -3.38 -18.35 -10.46
N THR A 94 -2.26 -18.38 -11.19
CA THR A 94 -1.74 -19.63 -11.81
C THR A 94 -0.93 -20.52 -10.87
N GLY A 95 -0.68 -20.12 -9.62
CA GLY A 95 -0.12 -20.99 -8.58
C GLY A 95 1.36 -21.37 -8.76
N ILE A 96 2.11 -20.67 -9.61
CA ILE A 96 3.56 -20.84 -9.72
C ILE A 96 4.23 -19.87 -8.73
N ASP A 97 4.71 -20.39 -7.61
CA ASP A 97 5.29 -19.60 -6.50
C ASP A 97 6.38 -18.62 -6.95
N GLY A 98 7.16 -18.98 -7.98
CA GLY A 98 8.21 -18.13 -8.55
C GLY A 98 7.68 -16.84 -9.20
N LEU A 99 6.53 -16.89 -9.90
CA LEU A 99 5.93 -15.70 -10.51
C LEU A 99 5.38 -14.75 -9.44
N ARG A 100 4.76 -15.29 -8.39
CA ARG A 100 4.25 -14.47 -7.28
C ARG A 100 5.38 -13.72 -6.55
N ALA A 101 6.53 -14.36 -6.35
CA ALA A 101 7.69 -13.72 -5.74
C ALA A 101 8.26 -12.59 -6.61
N ILE A 102 8.27 -12.76 -7.94
CA ILE A 102 8.70 -11.74 -8.92
C ILE A 102 7.78 -10.52 -8.89
N GLU A 103 6.46 -10.72 -8.96
CA GLU A 103 5.49 -9.60 -8.87
C GLU A 103 5.64 -8.86 -7.54
N ARG A 104 5.69 -9.60 -6.42
CA ARG A 104 5.88 -9.01 -5.08
C ARG A 104 7.15 -8.16 -5.00
N ALA A 105 8.26 -8.64 -5.57
CA ALA A 105 9.51 -7.89 -5.59
C ALA A 105 9.41 -6.60 -6.44
N ALA A 106 8.73 -6.64 -7.58
CA ALA A 106 8.47 -5.46 -8.41
C ALA A 106 7.57 -4.43 -7.70
N ASP A 107 6.55 -4.89 -6.99
CA ASP A 107 5.67 -4.04 -6.20
C ASP A 107 6.33 -3.42 -4.97
N ASP A 108 7.15 -4.19 -4.26
CA ASP A 108 7.99 -3.67 -3.18
C ASP A 108 8.98 -2.64 -3.71
N PHE A 109 9.59 -2.88 -4.87
CA PHE A 109 10.45 -1.91 -5.54
C PHE A 109 9.70 -0.61 -5.82
N ALA A 110 8.54 -0.69 -6.49
CA ALA A 110 7.72 0.48 -6.83
C ALA A 110 7.30 1.26 -5.58
N SER A 111 6.86 0.55 -4.53
CA SER A 111 6.44 1.15 -3.27
C SER A 111 7.58 1.87 -2.56
N ASN A 112 8.80 1.31 -2.57
CA ASN A 112 9.98 1.95 -1.99
C ASN A 112 10.47 3.13 -2.83
N LEU A 113 10.38 3.04 -4.16
CA LEU A 113 10.77 4.11 -5.06
C LEU A 113 9.84 5.33 -4.94
N LEU A 114 8.53 5.09 -4.90
CA LEU A 114 7.52 6.15 -4.85
C LEU A 114 7.30 6.71 -3.44
N MET A 115 7.48 5.89 -2.40
CA MET A 115 7.36 6.29 -1.00
C MET A 115 8.59 5.82 -0.19
N PRO A 116 9.72 6.55 -0.29
CA PRO A 116 10.93 6.24 0.47
C PRO A 116 10.64 6.20 1.98
N GLY A 117 10.96 5.08 2.60
CA GLY A 117 10.55 4.78 3.97
C GLY A 117 11.23 5.67 5.03
N ASP A 118 12.47 6.08 4.77
CA ASP A 118 13.23 7.04 5.57
C ASP A 118 12.58 8.43 5.55
N LEU A 119 12.23 8.93 4.36
CA LEU A 119 11.56 10.21 4.21
C LEU A 119 10.16 10.20 4.85
N LEU A 120 9.38 9.14 4.62
CA LEU A 120 8.09 8.96 5.25
C LEU A 120 8.22 8.94 6.78
N ARG A 121 9.18 8.18 7.33
CA ARG A 121 9.44 8.10 8.77
C ARG A 121 9.73 9.48 9.36
N ASN A 122 10.59 10.26 8.70
CA ASN A 122 10.92 11.62 9.15
C ASN A 122 9.69 12.53 9.20
N TRP A 123 8.81 12.44 8.20
CA TRP A 123 7.60 13.26 8.16
C TRP A 123 6.54 12.84 9.18
N ILE A 124 6.38 11.55 9.45
CA ILE A 124 5.37 11.10 10.41
C ILE A 124 5.83 11.21 11.86
N SER A 125 7.14 11.21 12.12
CA SER A 125 7.71 11.39 13.47
C SER A 125 7.85 12.86 13.89
N SER A 126 7.77 13.82 12.96
CA SER A 126 7.97 15.24 13.23
C SER A 126 6.68 16.01 13.56
N GLN A 127 5.52 15.35 13.54
CA GLN A 127 4.23 15.99 13.75
C GLN A 127 3.19 15.02 14.32
N ARG A 128 2.10 15.58 14.86
CA ARG A 128 0.92 14.80 15.22
C ARG A 128 0.23 14.29 13.96
N ILE A 129 -0.18 13.02 13.98
CA ILE A 129 -0.85 12.39 12.83
C ILE A 129 -2.36 12.59 12.91
N ASP A 130 -2.91 13.06 11.79
CA ASP A 130 -4.32 13.04 11.43
C ASP A 130 -4.44 12.75 9.91
N LEU A 131 -5.66 12.67 9.38
CA LEU A 131 -5.83 12.36 7.95
C LEU A 131 -5.46 13.53 7.03
N HIS A 132 -5.46 14.78 7.52
CA HIS A 132 -5.00 15.93 6.75
C HIS A 132 -3.50 15.85 6.48
N VAL A 133 -2.71 15.52 7.51
CA VAL A 133 -1.26 15.29 7.42
C VAL A 133 -0.95 14.16 6.44
N LEU A 134 -1.63 13.02 6.57
CA LEU A 134 -1.45 11.90 5.65
C LEU A 134 -1.84 12.32 4.22
N SER A 135 -2.96 13.01 4.02
CA SER A 135 -3.36 13.49 2.69
C SER A 135 -2.31 14.43 2.06
N ALA A 136 -1.73 15.33 2.86
CA ALA A 136 -0.67 16.23 2.41
C ALA A 136 0.60 15.46 1.99
N ILE A 137 0.99 14.44 2.76
CA ILE A 137 2.11 13.56 2.41
C ILE A 137 1.83 12.79 1.11
N ALA A 138 0.60 12.28 0.94
CA ALA A 138 0.23 11.50 -0.25
C ALA A 138 0.33 12.36 -1.51
N LYS A 139 -0.11 13.63 -1.43
CA LYS A 139 0.03 14.62 -2.49
C LYS A 139 1.50 14.93 -2.82
N ARG A 140 2.38 15.00 -1.81
CA ARG A 140 3.82 15.21 -2.02
C ARG A 140 4.48 14.06 -2.77
N PHE A 141 4.13 12.83 -2.43
CA PHE A 141 4.61 11.63 -3.13
C PHE A 141 3.88 11.32 -4.45
N GLN A 142 2.75 11.99 -4.72
CA GLN A 142 1.88 11.74 -5.86
C GLN A 142 1.37 10.29 -5.91
N VAL A 143 0.94 9.78 -4.76
CA VAL A 143 0.38 8.44 -4.58
C VAL A 143 -1.06 8.52 -4.07
N SER A 144 -1.80 7.41 -4.17
CA SER A 144 -3.14 7.35 -3.62
C SER A 144 -3.11 7.49 -2.09
N PHE A 145 -4.15 8.12 -1.53
CA PHE A 145 -4.28 8.26 -0.08
C PHE A 145 -4.31 6.91 0.64
N GLU A 146 -4.98 5.92 0.05
CA GLU A 146 -5.04 4.54 0.54
C GLU A 146 -3.64 3.91 0.61
N ALA A 147 -2.85 3.99 -0.47
CA ALA A 147 -1.49 3.45 -0.52
C ALA A 147 -0.58 4.10 0.54
N LEU A 148 -0.70 5.43 0.74
CA LEU A 148 0.04 6.08 1.82
C LEU A 148 -0.40 5.58 3.19
N CYS A 149 -1.70 5.45 3.47
CA CYS A 149 -2.17 5.01 4.79
C CYS A 149 -1.64 3.61 5.12
N ILE A 150 -1.62 2.71 4.14
CA ILE A 150 -1.02 1.37 4.28
C ILE A 150 0.47 1.50 4.60
N ARG A 151 1.20 2.32 3.84
CA ARG A 151 2.63 2.58 4.05
C ARG A 151 2.89 3.19 5.44
N PHE A 152 2.03 4.09 5.91
CA PHE A 152 2.10 4.68 7.24
C PHE A 152 2.07 3.61 8.34
N ILE A 153 1.17 2.62 8.22
CA ILE A 153 1.10 1.51 9.18
C ILE A 153 2.42 0.73 9.26
N LYS A 154 3.09 0.53 8.12
CA LYS A 154 4.39 -0.18 8.05
C LYS A 154 5.52 0.58 8.75
N PHE A 155 5.50 1.92 8.75
CA PHE A 155 6.62 2.75 9.24
C PHE A 155 6.38 3.43 10.59
N THR A 156 5.12 3.60 11.01
CA THR A 156 4.78 4.27 12.28
C THR A 156 5.23 3.47 13.49
N THR A 157 5.67 4.19 14.52
CA THR A 157 5.97 3.64 15.85
C THR A 157 4.75 3.67 16.78
N GLN A 158 3.70 4.41 16.41
CA GLN A 158 2.44 4.46 17.16
C GLN A 158 1.72 3.11 17.07
N ARG A 159 0.91 2.77 18.07
CA ARG A 159 -0.02 1.65 17.99
C ARG A 159 -1.16 2.05 17.06
N ALA A 160 -1.02 1.68 15.79
CA ALA A 160 -1.99 1.99 14.75
C ALA A 160 -2.59 0.71 14.13
N ILE A 161 -3.89 0.78 13.80
CA ILE A 161 -4.62 -0.21 13.00
C ILE A 161 -5.35 0.52 11.87
N LEU A 162 -5.23 0.03 10.64
CA LEU A 162 -5.99 0.53 9.48
C LEU A 162 -6.98 -0.55 9.06
N VAL A 163 -8.25 -0.19 8.89
CA VAL A 163 -9.30 -1.10 8.43
C VAL A 163 -9.91 -0.52 7.17
N TYR A 164 -10.07 -1.35 6.15
CA TYR A 164 -10.75 -0.98 4.91
C TYR A 164 -12.05 -1.73 4.77
N TRP A 165 -13.11 -1.00 4.46
CA TRP A 165 -14.46 -1.48 4.29
C TRP A 165 -14.86 -1.34 2.82
N ASP A 166 -15.50 -2.36 2.27
CA ASP A 166 -16.01 -2.38 0.88
C ASP A 166 -17.40 -3.01 0.90
N ASN A 167 -18.42 -2.25 0.47
CA ASN A 167 -19.83 -2.65 0.52
C ASN A 167 -20.30 -3.08 1.92
N GLY A 168 -19.94 -2.31 2.95
CA GLY A 168 -20.36 -2.56 4.34
C GLY A 168 -19.60 -3.65 5.09
N PHE A 169 -18.60 -4.30 4.49
CA PHE A 169 -17.83 -5.36 5.15
C PHE A 169 -16.33 -5.07 5.17
N VAL A 170 -15.62 -5.56 6.20
CA VAL A 170 -14.15 -5.54 6.25
C VAL A 170 -13.62 -6.30 5.04
N LYS A 171 -12.81 -5.60 4.24
CA LYS A 171 -12.06 -6.19 3.15
C LYS A 171 -10.67 -6.63 3.60
N TYR A 172 -9.96 -5.75 4.31
CA TYR A 172 -8.63 -6.02 4.83
C TYR A 172 -8.31 -5.15 6.05
N GLU A 173 -7.29 -5.57 6.81
CA GLU A 173 -6.84 -4.92 8.04
C GLU A 173 -5.31 -4.91 8.12
N TRP A 174 -4.74 -3.78 8.52
CA TRP A 174 -3.32 -3.62 8.76
C TRP A 174 -3.06 -3.25 10.20
N ARG A 175 -2.01 -3.82 10.78
CA ARG A 175 -1.56 -3.48 12.13
C ARG A 175 -0.10 -3.05 12.10
N SER A 176 0.18 -1.92 12.74
CA SER A 176 1.55 -1.42 12.92
C SER A 176 2.36 -2.36 13.80
N SER A 177 3.68 -2.38 13.65
CA SER A 177 4.55 -3.24 14.46
C SER A 177 4.29 -3.12 15.97
N SER A 178 4.01 -1.92 16.48
CA SER A 178 3.66 -1.65 17.88
C SER A 178 2.27 -2.19 18.27
N ALA A 179 1.26 -2.03 17.42
CA ALA A 179 -0.06 -2.61 17.64
C ALA A 179 0.02 -4.13 17.67
N ILE A 180 0.78 -4.72 16.74
CA ILE A 180 0.98 -6.15 16.76
C ILE A 180 1.71 -6.55 18.06
N LYS A 181 2.88 -5.98 18.40
CA LYS A 181 3.66 -6.24 19.65
C LYS A 181 2.86 -6.23 20.96
N THR A 182 1.78 -5.47 21.00
CA THR A 182 0.89 -5.32 22.17
C THR A 182 -0.37 -6.18 22.09
N ARG A 183 -0.52 -6.96 21.01
CA ARG A 183 -1.66 -7.79 20.61
C ARG A 183 -2.97 -7.02 20.39
N ALA A 184 -2.88 -5.73 20.07
CA ALA A 184 -4.02 -4.95 19.65
C ALA A 184 -4.61 -5.56 18.37
N ARG A 185 -5.91 -5.82 18.39
CA ARG A 185 -6.66 -6.39 17.27
C ARG A 185 -8.11 -5.95 17.38
N ILE A 186 -8.74 -5.70 16.24
CA ILE A 186 -10.14 -5.33 16.22
C ILE A 186 -11.01 -6.52 16.67
N ARG A 187 -12.14 -6.19 17.29
CA ARG A 187 -13.22 -7.12 17.63
C ARG A 187 -13.76 -7.73 16.34
N ARG A 188 -13.92 -9.04 16.34
CA ARG A 188 -14.62 -9.77 15.28
C ARG A 188 -15.79 -10.55 15.88
N ASN A 189 -17.00 -10.23 15.43
CA ASN A 189 -18.27 -10.83 15.85
C ASN A 189 -18.90 -11.68 14.73
N ALA A 190 -18.45 -11.54 13.48
CA ALA A 190 -18.96 -12.27 12.32
C ALA A 190 -17.87 -12.43 11.24
N ASP A 191 -18.16 -13.27 10.24
CA ASP A 191 -17.38 -13.42 9.02
C ASP A 191 -18.33 -13.51 7.80
N PRO A 192 -18.38 -12.50 6.91
CA PRO A 192 -17.58 -11.28 6.92
C PRO A 192 -17.96 -10.31 8.07
N GLN A 193 -17.01 -9.48 8.49
CA GLN A 193 -17.18 -8.54 9.59
C GLN A 193 -17.76 -7.20 9.11
N GLU A 194 -18.84 -6.72 9.72
CA GLU A 194 -19.40 -5.38 9.50
C GLU A 194 -18.79 -4.32 10.45
N PRO A 195 -18.93 -3.00 10.17
CA PRO A 195 -18.54 -1.96 11.12
C PRO A 195 -19.14 -2.18 12.51
N LEU A 196 -18.35 -1.98 13.56
CA LEU A 196 -18.81 -2.21 14.93
C LEU A 196 -19.82 -1.11 15.34
N PRO A 197 -20.98 -1.45 15.93
CA PRO A 197 -21.93 -0.45 16.40
C PRO A 197 -21.29 0.55 17.37
N GLY A 198 -21.63 1.82 17.24
CA GLY A 198 -21.08 2.91 18.07
C GLY A 198 -19.69 3.41 17.67
N THR A 199 -19.17 2.98 16.50
CA THR A 199 -17.94 3.51 15.90
C THR A 199 -18.26 4.48 14.77
N LEU A 200 -17.30 5.34 14.39
CA LEU A 200 -17.48 6.22 13.23
C LEU A 200 -17.65 5.41 11.94
N ALA A 201 -16.94 4.29 11.81
CA ALA A 201 -17.07 3.37 10.67
C ALA A 201 -18.53 2.93 10.43
N ALA A 202 -19.31 2.71 11.50
CA ALA A 202 -20.71 2.31 11.43
C ALA A 202 -21.70 3.48 11.29
N ASP A 203 -21.26 4.71 11.56
CA ASP A 203 -22.13 5.89 11.55
C ASP A 203 -22.32 6.45 10.14
N ALA A 204 -23.45 6.13 9.51
CA ALA A 204 -23.81 6.63 8.18
C ALA A 204 -24.08 8.15 8.14
N GLY A 205 -24.27 8.81 9.29
CA GLY A 205 -24.43 10.27 9.37
C GLY A 205 -23.11 11.04 9.31
N VAL A 206 -21.97 10.34 9.47
CA VAL A 206 -20.63 10.94 9.43
C VAL A 206 -19.92 10.53 8.14
N ASP A 207 -19.84 11.42 7.17
CA ASP A 207 -19.15 11.14 5.91
C ASP A 207 -17.62 11.14 6.06
N GLN A 208 -17.08 12.10 6.81
CA GLN A 208 -15.65 12.31 7.00
C GLN A 208 -15.39 12.71 8.45
N GLU A 209 -14.34 12.16 9.04
CA GLU A 209 -13.85 12.57 10.36
C GLU A 209 -12.33 12.52 10.35
N TRP A 210 -11.72 13.60 9.83
CA TRP A 210 -10.29 13.67 9.53
C TRP A 210 -9.44 14.14 10.71
N ASP A 211 -10.04 14.86 11.66
CA ASP A 211 -9.38 15.31 12.90
C ASP A 211 -9.38 14.20 13.98
N GLY A 212 -10.35 13.29 13.85
CA GLY A 212 -10.46 12.06 14.60
C GLY A 212 -11.17 12.24 15.93
N THR A 213 -12.00 11.27 16.26
CA THR A 213 -12.80 11.26 17.50
C THR A 213 -12.16 10.33 18.51
N GLU A 214 -12.01 10.81 19.75
CA GLU A 214 -11.53 9.99 20.85
C GLU A 214 -12.65 9.11 21.41
N MET A 215 -12.34 7.86 21.69
CA MET A 215 -13.26 6.90 22.31
C MET A 215 -12.51 5.85 23.14
N SER A 216 -13.24 5.00 23.85
CA SER A 216 -12.64 3.86 24.55
C SER A 216 -12.06 2.86 23.57
N ALA A 217 -10.82 2.45 23.79
CA ALA A 217 -10.17 1.44 22.97
C ALA A 217 -10.88 0.09 23.03
N ALA A 218 -11.59 -0.21 24.13
CA ALA A 218 -12.33 -1.48 24.32
C ALA A 218 -13.52 -1.67 23.36
N ILE A 219 -13.99 -0.59 22.71
CA ILE A 219 -15.02 -0.65 21.66
C ILE A 219 -14.46 -1.46 20.48
N TRP A 220 -13.30 -1.03 19.97
CA TRP A 220 -12.61 -1.66 18.86
C TRP A 220 -11.80 -2.88 19.28
N CYS A 221 -11.02 -2.80 20.36
CA CYS A 221 -10.04 -3.79 20.77
C CYS A 221 -10.42 -4.36 22.15
N PRO A 222 -11.14 -5.50 22.22
CA PRO A 222 -11.78 -5.97 23.45
C PRO A 222 -10.81 -6.41 24.56
N GLU A 223 -9.54 -6.64 24.22
CA GLU A 223 -8.49 -6.96 25.20
C GLU A 223 -7.81 -5.73 25.81
N GLU A 224 -8.09 -4.52 25.31
CA GLU A 224 -7.55 -3.31 25.88
C GLU A 224 -8.29 -2.93 27.17
N ALA A 225 -7.58 -2.26 28.09
CA ALA A 225 -8.18 -1.84 29.34
C ALA A 225 -9.33 -0.85 29.09
N PRO A 226 -10.44 -0.89 29.86
CA PRO A 226 -11.61 -0.03 29.61
C PRO A 226 -11.32 1.47 29.61
N HIS A 227 -10.31 1.90 30.38
CA HIS A 227 -9.88 3.30 30.47
C HIS A 227 -8.98 3.74 29.30
N MET A 228 -8.37 2.78 28.58
CA MET A 228 -7.50 3.09 27.47
C MET A 228 -8.28 3.76 26.34
N LYS A 229 -7.69 4.80 25.76
CA LYS A 229 -8.29 5.55 24.65
C LYS A 229 -7.71 5.14 23.32
N LEU A 230 -8.51 5.33 22.28
CA LEU A 230 -8.05 5.42 20.91
C LEU A 230 -8.69 6.63 20.25
N ARG A 231 -8.06 7.08 19.17
CA ARG A 231 -8.61 8.05 18.24
C ARG A 231 -8.99 7.32 16.95
N GLU A 232 -10.27 7.37 16.59
CA GLU A 232 -10.79 6.85 15.34
C GLU A 232 -10.88 7.97 14.32
N PHE A 233 -10.37 7.71 13.12
CA PHE A 233 -10.52 8.58 11.96
C PHE A 233 -11.32 7.86 10.88
N LYS A 234 -12.11 8.62 10.11
CA LYS A 234 -12.94 8.08 9.03
C LYS A 234 -12.71 8.85 7.72
N HIS A 235 -12.49 8.10 6.65
CA HIS A 235 -12.55 8.61 5.29
C HIS A 235 -13.44 7.76 4.41
N SER A 236 -14.56 8.32 3.95
CA SER A 236 -15.49 7.64 3.05
C SER A 236 -15.23 8.00 1.59
N TYR A 237 -15.28 7.02 0.69
CA TYR A 237 -15.21 7.20 -0.76
C TYR A 237 -16.61 7.08 -1.36
N GLY A 238 -17.31 8.22 -1.49
CA GLY A 238 -18.75 8.25 -1.82
C GLY A 238 -19.18 7.58 -3.12
N ALA A 239 -18.27 7.35 -4.08
CA ALA A 239 -18.60 6.71 -5.35
C ALA A 239 -18.73 5.17 -5.28
N ARG A 240 -18.27 4.52 -4.20
CA ARG A 240 -18.06 3.06 -4.18
C ARG A 240 -18.41 2.36 -2.86
N ASP A 241 -19.15 3.02 -1.97
CA ASP A 241 -19.48 2.50 -0.63
C ASP A 241 -18.26 1.87 0.08
N ARG A 242 -17.18 2.65 0.13
CA ARG A 242 -15.93 2.27 0.77
C ARG A 242 -15.61 3.23 1.88
N VAL A 243 -15.09 2.69 2.97
CA VAL A 243 -14.64 3.46 4.13
C VAL A 243 -13.23 3.01 4.47
N LEU A 244 -12.39 3.97 4.81
CA LEU A 244 -11.09 3.75 5.42
C LEU A 244 -11.15 4.26 6.85
N THR A 245 -10.86 3.37 7.80
CA THR A 245 -10.80 3.67 9.23
C THR A 245 -9.37 3.56 9.71
N LEU A 246 -8.81 4.64 10.26
CA LEU A 246 -7.54 4.60 10.95
C LEU A 246 -7.78 4.70 12.45
N LEU A 247 -7.17 3.81 13.22
CA LEU A 247 -7.20 3.80 14.68
C LEU A 247 -5.81 4.10 15.19
N LEU A 248 -5.66 5.16 16.01
CA LEU A 248 -4.46 5.42 16.79
C LEU A 248 -4.75 5.15 18.26
N ILE A 249 -4.10 4.14 18.82
CA ILE A 249 -4.34 3.64 20.17
C ILE A 249 -3.27 4.22 21.12
N GLU A 250 -3.65 4.57 22.35
CA GLU A 250 -2.70 4.96 23.40
C GLU A 250 -1.57 3.94 23.55
N SER A 251 -0.38 4.36 23.98
CA SER A 251 0.77 3.47 24.13
C SER A 251 0.55 2.40 25.21
N ALA A 252 1.13 1.20 25.02
CA ALA A 252 1.07 0.11 25.98
C ALA A 252 2.40 -0.66 25.99
N GLU A 253 2.74 -1.29 27.12
CA GLU A 253 3.93 -2.13 27.21
C GLU A 253 3.78 -3.41 26.35
N PRO A 254 4.85 -3.86 25.65
CA PRO A 254 4.83 -5.13 24.95
C PRO A 254 4.53 -6.30 25.89
N ARG A 255 3.76 -7.30 25.44
CA ARG A 255 3.48 -8.49 26.25
C ARG A 255 4.72 -9.40 26.26
N ALA A 256 5.59 -9.23 27.26
CA ALA A 256 6.97 -9.74 27.32
C ALA A 256 7.16 -11.28 27.24
N TRP A 257 6.12 -12.07 27.48
CA TRP A 257 6.18 -13.54 27.44
C TRP A 257 5.93 -14.12 26.04
N ASP A 258 5.56 -13.28 25.07
CA ASP A 258 5.17 -13.72 23.73
C ASP A 258 6.20 -13.30 22.67
N ARG A 259 6.90 -14.30 22.14
CA ARG A 259 7.84 -14.13 21.01
C ARG A 259 7.22 -14.46 19.65
N SER A 260 5.89 -14.60 19.54
CA SER A 260 5.23 -14.82 18.23
C SER A 260 5.48 -13.71 17.20
N TRP A 261 6.02 -12.55 17.62
CA TRP A 261 6.60 -11.52 16.74
C TRP A 261 7.79 -11.97 15.92
N GLN A 262 8.51 -13.00 16.37
CA GLN A 262 9.69 -13.57 15.70
C GLN A 262 9.31 -14.69 14.72
N ASP A 263 8.25 -15.45 15.03
CA ASP A 263 7.78 -16.59 14.24
C ASP A 263 6.57 -16.26 13.36
N GLY A 264 6.01 -15.07 13.50
CA GLY A 264 5.16 -14.50 12.48
C GLY A 264 6.04 -14.17 11.29
N ASP A 265 6.18 -15.12 10.37
CA ASP A 265 5.99 -14.79 8.97
C ASP A 265 4.79 -13.86 8.98
N SER A 266 5.03 -12.55 8.90
CA SER A 266 3.97 -11.64 8.53
C SER A 266 3.48 -12.28 7.25
N PHE A 267 2.27 -12.86 7.26
CA PHE A 267 1.47 -12.89 6.06
C PHE A 267 1.62 -11.48 5.56
N ASP A 268 2.49 -11.32 4.55
CA ASP A 268 3.13 -10.04 4.32
C ASP A 268 1.96 -9.13 4.09
N SER A 269 2.06 -7.93 4.62
CA SER A 269 1.08 -6.93 4.41
C SER A 269 0.52 -7.06 2.97
N TYR A 270 1.44 -7.01 2.03
CA TYR A 270 1.25 -7.27 0.61
C TYR A 270 0.35 -8.45 0.19
N ASP A 271 0.40 -9.60 0.87
CA ASP A 271 -0.40 -10.79 0.55
C ASP A 271 -1.89 -10.52 0.62
N GLN A 272 -2.38 -9.76 1.61
CA GLN A 272 -3.80 -9.39 1.70
C GLN A 272 -4.22 -8.36 0.65
N PHE A 273 -3.27 -7.56 0.19
CA PHE A 273 -3.51 -6.50 -0.78
C PHE A 273 -3.69 -7.10 -2.18
N VAL A 274 -2.76 -7.97 -2.58
CA VAL A 274 -2.76 -8.68 -3.87
C VAL A 274 -3.74 -9.84 -3.92
N SER A 275 -3.88 -10.63 -2.85
CA SER A 275 -4.84 -11.75 -2.82
C SER A 275 -6.28 -11.28 -3.04
N ASN A 276 -6.59 -10.05 -2.66
CA ASN A 276 -7.92 -9.44 -2.79
C ASN A 276 -8.09 -8.63 -4.09
N GLY A 277 -7.17 -8.79 -5.05
CA GLY A 277 -7.29 -8.22 -6.40
C GLY A 277 -7.10 -6.70 -6.48
N GLN A 278 -6.47 -6.08 -5.47
CA GLN A 278 -6.07 -4.67 -5.52
C GLN A 278 -4.55 -4.57 -5.51
N LEU A 279 -3.98 -4.12 -6.63
CA LEU A 279 -2.61 -3.61 -6.69
C LEU A 279 -2.68 -2.06 -6.55
N PRO A 280 -1.61 -1.37 -6.07
CA PRO A 280 -1.70 -0.02 -5.50
C PRO A 280 -2.12 1.08 -6.48
#